data_AF-A0A9N9PLJ2-F1
#
_entry.id   AF-A0A9N9PLJ2-F1
#
_cell.length_a   1.000
_cell.length_b   1.000
_cell.length_c   1.000
_cell.angle_alpha   90.00
_cell.angle_beta   90.00
_cell.angle_gamma   90.00
#
_symmetry.space_group_name_H-M   'P 1'
#
loop_
_entity.id
_entity.type
_entity.pdbx_description
1 polymer ?
#
loop_
_entity_poly.entity_id
_entity_poly.type
_entity_poly.pdbx_seq_one_letter_code
_entity_poly.pdbx_strand_id
1 'polypeptide(L)'
;QPGYIGEQVNKSLDHSVRSMPPSSYRILHLIVHALIGSSACSPATLNFLCRHNKTANNTEQYCLGHIITDWTVLRQILNCSDENLALLFHSLLTTMTQTPPPPSMLRTSAERETWETQFTRNYVSPLIRSVTETVTNFRTALAAASTGQGNNANIIESEIDQTRAIDDEYRLSKLPQLWRKIDIITFNSFRAYYNGNLAQYQAKYPFIAVFFKYSERLEMIKNLWPIVQFVQTLSSRLSYRI
;
A
#
# COMPACT_ATOMS: atom_id res chain seq x y z
N GLN A 1 -12.60 10.55 -17.36
CA GLN A 1 -13.90 10.17 -16.77
C GLN A 1 -14.13 10.98 -15.50
N PRO A 2 -15.23 11.75 -15.39
CA PRO A 2 -15.60 12.47 -14.17
C PRO A 2 -16.21 11.51 -13.13
N GLY A 3 -16.07 11.85 -11.85
CA GLY A 3 -16.69 11.11 -10.74
C GLY A 3 -15.98 9.82 -10.33
N TYR A 4 -16.71 8.98 -9.59
CA TYR A 4 -16.30 7.65 -9.17
C TYR A 4 -16.10 6.73 -10.37
N ILE A 5 -15.03 5.96 -10.36
CA ILE A 5 -14.68 5.02 -11.43
C ILE A 5 -15.05 3.63 -10.93
N GLY A 6 -16.11 3.07 -11.49
CA GLY A 6 -16.50 1.69 -11.23
C GLY A 6 -15.55 0.74 -11.93
N GLU A 7 -14.87 -0.10 -11.16
CA GLU A 7 -13.89 -1.05 -11.67
C GLU A 7 -14.10 -2.44 -11.09
N GLN A 8 -13.55 -3.46 -11.75
CA GLN A 8 -13.46 -4.79 -11.17
C GLN A 8 -12.29 -4.84 -10.19
N VAL A 9 -12.35 -5.79 -9.27
CA VAL A 9 -11.25 -6.07 -8.35
C VAL A 9 -9.96 -6.35 -9.14
N ASN A 10 -8.92 -5.57 -8.89
CA ASN A 10 -7.63 -5.69 -9.57
C ASN A 10 -6.51 -6.01 -8.56
N LYS A 11 -5.79 -7.11 -8.78
CA LYS A 11 -4.69 -7.59 -7.90
C LYS A 11 -3.29 -7.15 -8.34
N SER A 12 -3.17 -6.41 -9.44
CA SER A 12 -1.88 -5.92 -9.94
C SER A 12 -1.30 -4.87 -9.00
N LEU A 13 0.00 -5.01 -8.70
CA LEU A 13 0.78 -4.10 -7.87
C LEU A 13 0.92 -2.71 -8.49
N ASP A 14 0.99 -2.66 -9.82
CA ASP A 14 1.22 -1.42 -10.58
C ASP A 14 -0.07 -0.75 -11.03
N HIS A 15 -1.23 -1.36 -10.72
CA HIS A 15 -2.51 -0.77 -11.10
C HIS A 15 -2.78 0.49 -10.30
N SER A 16 -2.98 1.57 -11.03
CA SER A 16 -3.49 2.83 -10.53
C SER A 16 -4.39 3.46 -11.57
N VAL A 17 -5.19 4.42 -11.12
CA VAL A 17 -6.04 5.21 -11.99
C VAL A 17 -5.55 6.65 -11.97
N ARG A 18 -5.55 7.31 -13.15
CA ARG A 18 -5.03 8.67 -13.36
C ARG A 18 -3.51 8.76 -13.09
N SER A 19 -3.04 9.87 -12.54
CA SER A 19 -1.62 10.18 -12.27
C SER A 19 -1.16 9.79 -10.87
N MET A 20 -1.99 9.12 -10.08
CA MET A 20 -1.64 8.70 -8.72
C MET A 20 -0.64 7.53 -8.72
N PRO A 21 0.38 7.54 -7.84
CA PRO A 21 1.18 6.37 -7.54
C PRO A 21 0.30 5.19 -7.06
N PRO A 22 0.64 3.93 -7.37
CA PRO A 22 -0.16 2.77 -6.98
C PRO A 22 -0.48 2.72 -5.48
N SER A 23 0.49 2.96 -4.60
CA SER A 23 0.26 3.01 -3.14
C SER A 23 -0.75 4.07 -2.74
N SER A 24 -0.60 5.31 -3.23
CA SER A 24 -1.52 6.42 -2.94
C SER A 24 -2.93 6.17 -3.46
N TYR A 25 -3.03 5.62 -4.69
CA TYR A 25 -4.31 5.25 -5.27
C TYR A 25 -4.98 4.17 -4.41
N ARG A 26 -4.28 3.08 -4.05
CA ARG A 26 -4.84 1.99 -3.25
C ARG A 26 -5.30 2.45 -1.86
N ILE A 27 -4.54 3.34 -1.21
CA ILE A 27 -4.93 3.94 0.07
C ILE A 27 -6.22 4.76 -0.08
N LEU A 28 -6.27 5.66 -1.07
CA LEU A 28 -7.46 6.48 -1.31
C LEU A 28 -8.67 5.63 -1.69
N HIS A 29 -8.45 4.65 -2.56
CA HIS A 29 -9.48 3.73 -3.06
C HIS A 29 -10.08 2.89 -1.93
N LEU A 30 -9.25 2.43 -0.98
CA LEU A 30 -9.70 1.74 0.22
C LEU A 30 -10.55 2.64 1.11
N ILE A 31 -10.10 3.88 1.38
CA ILE A 31 -10.86 4.85 2.19
C ILE A 31 -12.22 5.14 1.54
N VAL A 32 -12.25 5.37 0.24
CA VAL A 32 -13.49 5.62 -0.51
C VAL A 32 -14.44 4.42 -0.40
N HIS A 33 -13.96 3.18 -0.58
CA HIS A 33 -14.80 1.99 -0.44
C HIS A 33 -15.24 1.72 1.00
N ALA A 34 -14.44 2.05 2.01
CA ALA A 34 -14.87 1.97 3.40
C ALA A 34 -16.01 2.96 3.68
N LEU A 35 -15.93 4.19 3.16
CA LEU A 35 -16.98 5.19 3.29
C LEU A 35 -18.28 4.78 2.58
N ILE A 36 -18.19 4.32 1.33
CA ILE A 36 -19.35 3.80 0.57
C ILE A 36 -19.95 2.59 1.30
N GLY A 37 -19.09 1.65 1.73
CA GLY A 37 -19.50 0.43 2.43
C GLY A 37 -20.20 0.71 3.76
N SER A 38 -19.79 1.76 4.49
CA SER A 38 -20.48 2.17 5.73
C SER A 38 -21.96 2.54 5.51
N SER A 39 -22.33 2.88 4.27
CA SER A 39 -23.70 3.19 3.84
C SER A 39 -24.37 2.05 3.07
N ALA A 40 -23.92 0.79 3.25
CA ALA A 40 -24.39 -0.36 2.47
C ALA A 40 -25.90 -0.64 2.59
N CYS A 41 -26.50 -0.34 3.75
CA CYS A 41 -27.94 -0.52 3.99
C CYS A 41 -28.83 0.47 3.19
N SER A 42 -28.24 1.50 2.58
CA SER A 42 -28.99 2.52 1.85
C SER A 42 -29.20 2.12 0.38
N PRO A 43 -30.46 2.07 -0.12
CA PRO A 43 -30.74 1.85 -1.54
C PRO A 43 -30.11 2.92 -2.45
N ALA A 44 -29.89 4.13 -1.93
CA ALA A 44 -29.22 5.20 -2.68
C ALA A 44 -27.76 4.86 -3.01
N THR A 45 -27.07 4.15 -2.10
CA THR A 45 -25.69 3.70 -2.31
C THR A 45 -25.60 2.65 -3.40
N LEU A 46 -26.52 1.67 -3.40
CA LEU A 46 -26.59 0.66 -4.45
C LEU A 46 -26.89 1.31 -5.81
N ASN A 47 -27.86 2.23 -5.86
CA ASN A 47 -28.17 2.97 -7.08
C ASN A 47 -26.99 3.79 -7.59
N PHE A 48 -26.22 4.42 -6.69
CA PHE A 48 -24.98 5.09 -7.03
C PHE A 48 -23.98 4.12 -7.67
N LEU A 49 -23.71 2.98 -7.04
CA LEU A 49 -22.78 1.98 -7.60
C LEU A 49 -23.24 1.45 -8.95
N CYS A 50 -24.51 1.07 -9.10
CA CYS A 50 -25.07 0.57 -10.37
C CYS A 50 -24.91 1.56 -11.54
N ARG A 51 -24.97 2.87 -11.26
CA ARG A 51 -24.76 3.92 -12.29
C ARG A 51 -23.32 3.95 -12.81
N HIS A 52 -22.36 3.55 -11.98
CA HIS A 52 -20.93 3.61 -12.30
C HIS A 52 -20.32 2.25 -12.62
N ASN A 53 -20.94 1.15 -12.18
CA ASN A 53 -20.53 -0.22 -12.45
C ASN A 53 -21.77 -1.13 -12.61
N LYS A 54 -22.04 -1.58 -13.84
CA LYS A 54 -23.22 -2.41 -14.14
C LYS A 54 -23.21 -3.77 -13.46
N THR A 55 -22.08 -4.24 -12.95
CA THR A 55 -21.98 -5.53 -12.26
C THR A 55 -22.12 -5.40 -10.74
N ALA A 56 -22.17 -4.18 -10.20
CA ALA A 56 -22.35 -3.97 -8.76
C ALA A 56 -23.82 -4.21 -8.39
N ASN A 57 -24.13 -5.39 -7.87
CA ASN A 57 -25.49 -5.78 -7.45
C ASN A 57 -25.65 -5.86 -5.92
N ASN A 58 -24.55 -5.85 -5.19
CA ASN A 58 -24.51 -5.91 -3.74
C ASN A 58 -23.42 -4.95 -3.24
N THR A 59 -23.82 -3.90 -2.53
CA THR A 59 -22.92 -2.85 -2.03
C THR A 59 -21.87 -3.39 -1.08
N GLU A 60 -22.25 -4.27 -0.15
CA GLU A 60 -21.36 -4.86 0.86
C GLU A 60 -20.30 -5.73 0.18
N GLN A 61 -20.73 -6.68 -0.64
CA GLN A 61 -19.82 -7.58 -1.36
C GLN A 61 -18.86 -6.81 -2.26
N TYR A 62 -19.36 -5.79 -2.96
CA TYR A 62 -18.57 -4.95 -3.83
C TYR A 62 -17.50 -4.17 -3.05
N CYS A 63 -17.90 -3.43 -2.01
CA CYS A 63 -16.97 -2.62 -1.21
C CYS A 63 -15.96 -3.50 -0.47
N LEU A 64 -16.41 -4.59 0.15
CA LEU A 64 -15.54 -5.50 0.89
C LEU A 64 -14.52 -6.18 -0.04
N GLY A 65 -14.93 -6.57 -1.25
CA GLY A 65 -14.04 -7.14 -2.25
C GLY A 65 -12.90 -6.17 -2.65
N HIS A 66 -13.21 -4.89 -2.81
CA HIS A 66 -12.21 -3.85 -3.06
C HIS A 66 -11.31 -3.62 -1.84
N ILE A 67 -11.89 -3.46 -0.64
CA ILE A 67 -11.14 -3.23 0.62
C ILE A 67 -10.13 -4.36 0.87
N ILE A 68 -10.56 -5.63 0.80
CA ILE A 68 -9.70 -6.79 1.02
C ILE A 68 -8.57 -6.83 -0.02
N THR A 69 -8.88 -6.49 -1.28
CA THR A 69 -7.89 -6.52 -2.35
C THR A 69 -6.88 -5.39 -2.21
N ASP A 70 -7.33 -4.16 -1.96
CA ASP A 70 -6.44 -3.04 -1.76
C ASP A 70 -5.56 -3.25 -0.54
N TRP A 71 -6.11 -3.78 0.55
CA TRP A 71 -5.34 -4.16 1.73
C TRP A 71 -4.26 -5.19 1.41
N THR A 72 -4.62 -6.25 0.68
CA THR A 72 -3.70 -7.32 0.29
C THR A 72 -2.59 -6.80 -0.64
N VAL A 73 -2.94 -5.97 -1.62
CA VAL A 73 -2.00 -5.35 -2.56
C VAL A 73 -1.09 -4.37 -1.84
N LEU A 74 -1.62 -3.55 -0.91
CA LEU A 74 -0.83 -2.61 -0.12
C LEU A 74 0.21 -3.32 0.73
N ARG A 75 -0.12 -4.44 1.38
CA ARG A 75 0.88 -5.25 2.09
C ARG A 75 2.02 -5.71 1.19
N GLN A 76 1.73 -6.04 -0.06
CA GLN A 76 2.74 -6.47 -1.03
C GLN A 76 3.57 -5.30 -1.59
N ILE A 77 2.95 -4.14 -1.82
CA ILE A 77 3.64 -2.92 -2.29
C ILE A 77 4.58 -2.40 -1.20
N LEU A 78 4.10 -2.35 0.06
CA LEU A 78 4.80 -1.78 1.20
C LEU A 78 5.65 -2.82 1.96
N ASN A 79 5.53 -4.10 1.61
CA ASN A 79 6.21 -5.23 2.24
C ASN A 79 6.10 -5.18 3.79
N CYS A 80 4.87 -5.12 4.30
CA CYS A 80 4.59 -5.01 5.73
C CYS A 80 3.50 -5.99 6.20
N SER A 81 3.43 -6.22 7.52
CA SER A 81 2.39 -7.03 8.16
C SER A 81 1.04 -6.30 8.19
N ASP A 82 -0.05 -7.03 8.42
CA ASP A 82 -1.39 -6.45 8.61
C ASP A 82 -1.40 -5.42 9.75
N GLU A 83 -0.72 -5.72 10.85
CA GLU A 83 -0.62 -4.83 12.00
C GLU A 83 0.08 -3.51 11.64
N ASN A 84 1.23 -3.59 10.96
CA ASN A 84 1.96 -2.40 10.52
C ASN A 84 1.14 -1.58 9.52
N LEU A 85 0.39 -2.24 8.64
CA LEU A 85 -0.52 -1.56 7.72
C LEU A 85 -1.68 -0.87 8.47
N ALA A 86 -2.26 -1.52 9.48
CA ALA A 86 -3.30 -0.93 10.32
C ALA A 86 -2.81 0.30 11.06
N LEU A 87 -1.63 0.22 11.69
CA LEU A 87 -1.01 1.35 12.39
C LEU A 87 -0.67 2.50 11.43
N LEU A 88 -0.25 2.20 10.20
CA LEU A 88 -0.05 3.21 9.16
C LEU A 88 -1.37 3.91 8.78
N PHE A 89 -2.47 3.16 8.62
CA PHE A 89 -3.79 3.74 8.35
C PHE A 89 -4.29 4.60 9.52
N HIS A 90 -4.11 4.15 10.76
CA HIS A 90 -4.45 4.95 11.93
C HIS A 90 -3.62 6.24 11.99
N SER A 91 -2.31 6.16 11.75
CA SER A 91 -1.45 7.34 11.65
C SER A 91 -1.95 8.30 10.56
N LEU A 92 -2.31 7.79 9.37
CA LEU A 92 -2.86 8.59 8.27
C LEU A 92 -4.13 9.33 8.68
N LEU A 93 -5.10 8.62 9.27
CA LEU A 93 -6.36 9.20 9.72
C LEU A 93 -6.15 10.24 10.83
N THR A 94 -5.25 9.98 11.77
CA THR A 94 -4.87 10.95 12.80
C THR A 94 -4.28 12.21 12.17
N THR A 95 -3.33 12.10 11.24
CA THR A 95 -2.75 13.26 10.53
C THR A 95 -3.82 14.03 9.76
N MET A 96 -4.71 13.34 9.04
CA MET A 96 -5.81 13.98 8.32
C MET A 96 -6.84 14.64 9.26
N THR A 97 -6.97 14.18 10.49
CA THR A 97 -7.89 14.79 11.47
C THR A 97 -7.26 16.04 12.10
N GLN A 98 -5.98 15.97 12.43
CA GLN A 98 -5.22 17.08 13.02
C GLN A 98 -4.97 18.21 12.02
N THR A 99 -4.70 17.84 10.77
CA THR A 99 -4.51 18.76 9.65
C THR A 99 -5.48 18.34 8.55
N PRO A 100 -6.73 18.82 8.55
CA PRO A 100 -7.70 18.43 7.55
C PRO A 100 -7.33 18.98 6.17
N PRO A 101 -7.59 18.21 5.09
CA PRO A 101 -7.45 18.73 3.74
C PRO A 101 -8.41 19.93 3.57
N PRO A 102 -7.99 20.96 2.82
CA PRO A 102 -8.83 22.12 2.62
C PRO A 102 -10.15 21.72 1.93
N PRO A 103 -11.27 22.36 2.30
CA PRO A 103 -12.55 22.09 1.65
C PRO A 103 -12.45 22.39 0.16
N SER A 104 -12.67 21.39 -0.68
CA SER A 104 -12.62 21.51 -2.14
C SER A 104 -13.89 20.98 -2.77
N MET A 105 -14.46 21.71 -3.73
CA MET A 105 -15.70 21.29 -4.42
C MET A 105 -15.46 20.29 -5.57
N LEU A 106 -14.19 19.98 -5.92
CA LEU A 106 -13.77 18.97 -6.91
C LEU A 106 -14.63 18.96 -8.20
N ARG A 107 -14.86 20.14 -8.79
CA ARG A 107 -15.77 20.31 -9.94
C ARG A 107 -15.08 20.00 -11.27
N THR A 108 -13.78 20.27 -11.36
CA THR A 108 -13.00 20.03 -12.59
C THR A 108 -12.00 18.89 -12.42
N SER A 109 -11.54 18.33 -13.54
CA SER A 109 -10.47 17.32 -13.51
C SER A 109 -9.17 17.87 -12.94
N ALA A 110 -8.86 19.14 -13.21
CA ALA A 110 -7.66 19.81 -12.72
C ALA A 110 -7.70 20.06 -11.20
N GLU A 111 -8.86 20.45 -10.66
CA GLU A 111 -9.06 20.57 -9.21
C GLU A 111 -8.89 19.22 -8.51
N ARG A 112 -9.45 18.16 -9.08
CA ARG A 112 -9.28 16.80 -8.55
C ARG A 112 -7.83 16.33 -8.61
N GLU A 113 -7.15 16.52 -9.73
CA GLU A 113 -5.73 16.14 -9.85
C GLU A 113 -4.85 16.92 -8.85
N THR A 114 -5.16 18.20 -8.66
CA THR A 114 -4.49 19.03 -7.63
C THR A 114 -4.72 18.45 -6.23
N TRP A 115 -5.97 18.08 -5.91
CA TRP A 115 -6.30 17.46 -4.63
C TRP A 115 -5.63 16.09 -4.46
N GLU A 116 -5.65 15.21 -5.47
CA GLU A 116 -5.01 13.89 -5.47
C GLU A 116 -3.48 14.02 -5.28
N THR A 117 -2.88 15.03 -5.89
CA THR A 117 -1.45 15.37 -5.75
C THR A 117 -1.14 15.87 -4.33
N GLN A 118 -1.96 16.77 -3.78
CA GLN A 118 -1.81 17.26 -2.41
C GLN A 118 -2.03 16.15 -1.38
N PHE A 119 -3.04 15.31 -1.58
CA PHE A 119 -3.31 14.14 -0.76
C PHE A 119 -2.09 13.21 -0.71
N THR A 120 -1.57 12.87 -1.89
CA THR A 120 -0.38 12.03 -2.04
C THR A 120 0.84 12.65 -1.37
N ARG A 121 1.11 13.93 -1.62
CA ARG A 121 2.32 14.61 -1.14
C ARG A 121 2.31 14.86 0.37
N ASN A 122 1.18 15.31 0.91
CA ASN A 122 1.11 15.83 2.27
C ASN A 122 0.76 14.74 3.30
N TYR A 123 0.00 13.72 2.91
CA TYR A 123 -0.49 12.71 3.84
C TYR A 123 0.10 11.33 3.57
N VAL A 124 0.12 10.86 2.32
CA VAL A 124 0.54 9.49 2.02
C VAL A 124 2.05 9.33 1.98
N SER A 125 2.74 10.11 1.14
CA SER A 125 4.18 9.95 0.86
C SER A 125 5.05 9.99 2.11
N PRO A 126 4.83 10.90 3.09
CA PRO A 126 5.62 10.93 4.32
C PRO A 126 5.49 9.64 5.14
N LEU A 127 4.31 9.01 5.12
CA LEU A 127 4.01 7.81 5.93
C LEU A 127 4.48 6.52 5.26
N ILE A 128 4.46 6.44 3.94
CA ILE A 128 4.89 5.24 3.21
C ILE A 128 6.39 5.22 2.91
N ARG A 129 7.09 6.36 3.05
CA ARG A 129 8.54 6.46 2.84
C ARG A 129 9.31 5.46 3.70
N SER A 130 8.88 5.29 4.94
CA SER A 130 9.39 4.28 5.87
C SER A 130 8.27 3.83 6.79
N VAL A 131 7.62 2.72 6.43
CA VAL A 131 6.54 2.14 7.24
C VAL A 131 7.02 1.85 8.67
N THR A 132 8.25 1.34 8.83
CA THR A 132 8.85 1.08 10.14
C THR A 132 8.96 2.35 10.98
N GLU A 133 9.42 3.46 10.40
CA GLU A 133 9.53 4.75 11.09
C GLU A 133 8.14 5.25 11.50
N THR A 134 7.17 5.24 10.58
CA THR A 134 5.79 5.66 10.86
C THR A 134 5.14 4.85 11.96
N VAL A 135 5.24 3.52 11.89
CA VAL A 135 4.65 2.62 12.90
C VAL A 135 5.29 2.84 14.27
N THR A 136 6.62 2.94 14.33
CA THR A 136 7.34 3.16 15.60
C THR A 136 6.96 4.50 16.23
N ASN A 137 6.87 5.57 15.43
CA ASN A 137 6.45 6.89 15.90
C ASN A 137 5.01 6.86 16.40
N PHE A 138 4.11 6.19 15.68
CA PHE A 138 2.70 6.09 16.08
C PHE A 138 2.51 5.27 17.36
N ARG A 139 3.20 4.12 17.50
CA ARG A 139 3.22 3.32 18.72
C ARG A 139 3.74 4.12 19.92
N THR A 140 4.79 4.91 19.72
CA THR A 140 5.34 5.78 20.78
C THR A 140 4.33 6.82 21.23
N ALA A 141 3.58 7.42 20.28
CA ALA A 141 2.51 8.36 20.60
C ALA A 141 1.35 7.68 21.35
N LEU A 142 0.96 6.46 20.96
CA LEU A 142 -0.07 5.67 21.66
C LEU A 142 0.35 5.30 23.09
N ALA A 143 1.61 4.90 23.27
CA ALA A 143 2.18 4.59 24.59
C ALA A 143 2.17 5.82 25.50
N ALA A 144 2.61 6.98 24.98
CA ALA A 144 2.57 8.25 25.71
C ALA A 144 1.14 8.63 26.11
N ALA A 145 0.16 8.51 25.21
CA ALA A 145 -1.24 8.79 25.51
C ALA A 145 -1.83 7.84 26.57
N SER A 146 -1.40 6.58 26.60
CA SER A 146 -1.87 5.56 27.54
C SER A 146 -1.33 5.77 28.96
N THR A 147 -0.08 6.24 29.10
CA THR A 147 0.51 6.57 30.42
C THR A 147 -0.23 7.72 31.14
N GLY A 148 -0.84 8.65 30.40
CA GLY A 148 -1.66 9.73 30.95
C GLY A 148 -3.03 9.27 31.51
N GLN A 149 -3.45 8.03 31.23
CA GLN A 149 -4.76 7.49 31.64
C GLN A 149 -4.68 6.51 32.83
N GLY A 150 -3.51 6.37 33.47
CA GLY A 150 -3.33 5.48 34.63
C GLY A 150 -3.26 3.99 34.28
N ASN A 151 -3.30 3.62 33.00
CA ASN A 151 -2.99 2.28 32.55
C ASN A 151 -1.48 2.11 32.54
N ASN A 152 -0.95 1.35 33.50
CA ASN A 152 0.44 0.90 33.47
C ASN A 152 0.65 0.11 32.17
N ALA A 153 1.31 0.73 31.19
CA ALA A 153 1.71 0.06 29.97
C ALA A 153 2.50 -1.20 30.34
N ASN A 154 2.10 -2.33 29.78
CA ASN A 154 2.74 -3.61 30.06
C ASN A 154 4.22 -3.48 29.65
N ILE A 155 5.15 -3.60 30.59
CA ILE A 155 6.59 -3.32 30.35
C ILE A 155 7.10 -4.15 29.17
N ILE A 156 6.64 -5.40 29.09
CA ILE A 156 6.95 -6.34 28.01
C ILE A 156 6.47 -5.81 26.66
N GLU A 157 5.24 -5.31 26.57
CA GLU A 157 4.68 -4.74 25.33
C GLU A 157 5.48 -3.51 24.89
N SER A 158 5.82 -2.62 25.85
CA SER A 158 6.61 -1.43 25.55
C SER A 158 8.05 -1.72 25.12
N GLU A 159 8.61 -2.86 25.55
CA GLU A 159 9.91 -3.35 25.11
C GLU A 159 9.84 -4.00 23.73
N ILE A 160 8.82 -4.81 23.47
CA ILE A 160 8.56 -5.42 22.15
C ILE A 160 8.34 -4.34 21.10
N ASP A 161 7.49 -3.36 21.42
CA ASP A 161 7.13 -2.24 20.54
C ASP A 161 8.20 -1.15 20.46
N GLN A 162 9.25 -1.25 21.29
CA GLN A 162 10.34 -0.27 21.38
C GLN A 162 9.86 1.15 21.71
N THR A 163 8.77 1.25 22.46
CA THR A 163 8.18 2.53 22.89
C THR A 163 8.64 2.94 24.29
N ARG A 164 9.29 2.04 25.02
CA ARG A 164 9.85 2.33 26.34
C ARG A 164 10.96 3.38 26.25
N ALA A 165 10.85 4.44 27.04
CA ALA A 165 11.96 5.36 27.25
C ALA A 165 13.10 4.61 27.97
N ILE A 166 14.23 4.47 27.29
CA ILE A 166 15.40 3.75 27.81
C ILE A 166 16.42 4.79 28.27
N ASP A 167 16.81 4.74 29.54
CA ASP A 167 17.90 5.56 30.07
C ASP A 167 19.27 5.12 29.52
N ASP A 168 20.26 6.01 29.57
CA ASP A 168 21.57 5.76 28.99
C ASP A 168 22.34 4.64 29.71
N GLU A 169 22.11 4.44 31.01
CA GLU A 169 22.75 3.37 31.79
C GLU A 169 22.27 1.99 31.34
N TYR A 170 20.96 1.82 31.14
CA TYR A 170 20.36 0.61 30.59
C TYR A 170 20.81 0.37 29.14
N ARG A 171 20.90 1.43 28.33
CA ARG A 171 21.39 1.31 26.94
C ARG A 171 22.81 0.76 26.90
N LEU A 172 23.70 1.28 27.74
CA LEU A 172 25.10 0.87 27.80
C LEU A 172 25.27 -0.52 28.40
N SER A 173 24.51 -0.85 29.45
CA SER A 173 24.66 -2.12 30.17
C SER A 173 23.98 -3.30 29.49
N LYS A 174 22.84 -3.09 28.80
CA LYS A 174 22.04 -4.17 28.20
C LYS A 174 22.06 -4.21 26.68
N LEU A 175 22.54 -3.14 26.02
CA LEU A 175 22.66 -3.02 24.57
C LEU A 175 21.43 -3.57 23.82
N PRO A 176 20.19 -3.15 24.17
CA PRO A 176 18.96 -3.73 23.65
C PRO A 176 18.86 -3.68 22.11
N GLN A 177 19.56 -2.75 21.47
CA GLN A 177 19.60 -2.63 20.01
C GLN A 177 20.26 -3.83 19.31
N LEU A 178 21.20 -4.53 19.95
CA LEU A 178 21.87 -5.71 19.38
C LEU A 178 20.92 -6.90 19.26
N TRP A 179 19.91 -6.96 20.12
CA TRP A 179 18.92 -8.04 20.17
C TRP A 179 17.73 -7.77 19.25
N ARG A 180 17.73 -6.64 18.53
CA ARG A 180 16.66 -6.32 17.59
C ARG A 180 16.72 -7.29 16.43
N LYS A 181 15.57 -7.91 16.16
CA LYS A 181 15.36 -8.62 14.90
C LYS A 181 15.41 -7.59 13.76
N ILE A 182 16.49 -7.64 12.99
CA ILE A 182 16.57 -6.96 11.70
C ILE A 182 15.90 -7.90 10.70
N ASP A 183 14.87 -7.42 10.00
CA ASP A 183 14.23 -8.22 8.97
C ASP A 183 15.20 -8.53 7.83
N ILE A 184 15.02 -9.69 7.22
CA ILE A 184 15.83 -10.14 6.10
C ILE A 184 15.56 -9.22 4.92
N ILE A 185 16.63 -8.65 4.35
CA ILE A 185 16.52 -7.81 3.15
C ILE A 185 16.15 -8.72 1.98
N THR A 186 14.89 -8.64 1.55
CA THR A 186 14.37 -9.38 0.40
C THR A 186 14.21 -8.48 -0.83
N PHE A 187 14.03 -9.08 -2.00
CA PHE A 187 13.65 -8.35 -3.21
C PHE A 187 12.41 -7.46 -3.00
N ASN A 188 11.40 -7.97 -2.29
CA ASN A 188 10.20 -7.21 -1.95
C ASN A 188 10.50 -6.04 -1.01
N SER A 189 11.43 -6.21 -0.06
CA SER A 189 11.88 -5.13 0.84
C SER A 189 12.53 -4.00 0.05
N PHE A 190 13.39 -4.36 -0.91
CA PHE A 190 14.03 -3.38 -1.79
C PHE A 190 13.01 -2.67 -2.70
N ARG A 191 12.06 -3.40 -3.28
CA ARG A 191 10.96 -2.84 -4.07
C ARG A 191 10.09 -1.88 -3.26
N ALA A 192 9.75 -2.24 -2.02
CA ALA A 192 8.98 -1.39 -1.12
C ALA A 192 9.74 -0.09 -0.78
N TYR A 193 11.04 -0.20 -0.45
CA TYR A 193 11.89 0.96 -0.19
C TYR A 193 11.94 1.92 -1.39
N TYR A 194 12.07 1.37 -2.60
CA TYR A 194 12.02 2.15 -3.83
C TYR A 194 10.67 2.85 -4.03
N ASN A 195 9.56 2.14 -3.79
CA ASN A 195 8.22 2.67 -3.94
C ASN A 195 7.86 3.74 -2.89
N GLY A 196 8.49 3.70 -1.71
CA GLY A 196 8.30 4.70 -0.65
C GLY A 196 8.69 6.13 -1.07
N ASN A 197 9.58 6.28 -2.07
CA ASN A 197 9.91 7.56 -2.66
C ASN A 197 9.96 7.47 -4.20
N LEU A 198 8.86 6.99 -4.77
CA LEU A 198 8.75 6.64 -6.18
C LEU A 198 9.15 7.78 -7.11
N ALA A 199 8.67 9.00 -6.87
CA ALA A 199 8.93 10.14 -7.76
C ALA A 199 10.43 10.46 -7.88
N GLN A 200 11.15 10.47 -6.75
CA GLN A 200 12.59 10.75 -6.74
C GLN A 200 13.39 9.59 -7.33
N TYR A 201 13.08 8.36 -6.93
CA TYR A 201 13.86 7.20 -7.35
C TYR A 201 13.60 6.79 -8.80
N GLN A 202 12.40 7.04 -9.32
CA GLN A 202 12.11 6.84 -10.74
C GLN A 202 12.90 7.80 -11.63
N ALA A 203 13.07 9.06 -11.22
CA ALA A 203 13.90 10.01 -11.94
C ALA A 203 15.39 9.63 -11.89
N LYS A 204 15.86 9.16 -10.72
CA LYS A 204 17.29 8.83 -10.51
C LYS A 204 17.69 7.46 -11.05
N TYR A 205 16.79 6.48 -10.98
CA TYR A 205 17.05 5.07 -11.29
C TYR A 205 15.93 4.45 -12.15
N PRO A 206 15.64 5.00 -13.35
CA PRO A 206 14.51 4.56 -14.17
C PRO A 206 14.56 3.08 -14.57
N PHE A 207 15.76 2.51 -14.76
CA PHE A 207 15.93 1.09 -15.08
C PHE A 207 15.43 0.17 -13.96
N ILE A 208 15.55 0.58 -12.69
CA ILE A 208 15.06 -0.21 -11.56
C ILE A 208 13.53 -0.26 -11.58
N ALA A 209 12.84 0.85 -11.90
CA ALA A 209 11.38 0.84 -12.08
C ALA A 209 10.95 -0.14 -13.18
N VAL A 210 11.64 -0.14 -14.32
CA VAL A 210 11.36 -1.09 -15.41
C VAL A 210 11.61 -2.53 -14.95
N PHE A 211 12.70 -2.79 -14.24
CA PHE A 211 13.01 -4.11 -13.71
C PHE A 211 11.91 -4.60 -12.76
N PHE A 212 11.45 -3.79 -11.80
CA PHE A 212 10.37 -4.19 -10.90
C PHE A 212 9.09 -4.56 -11.63
N LYS A 213 8.68 -3.74 -12.60
CA LYS A 213 7.47 -3.96 -13.41
C LYS A 213 7.49 -5.27 -14.20
N TYR A 214 8.65 -5.69 -14.68
CA TYR A 214 8.79 -6.88 -15.51
C TYR A 214 9.46 -8.06 -14.81
N SER A 215 9.83 -7.95 -13.54
CA SER A 215 10.64 -8.93 -12.80
C SER A 215 10.15 -10.38 -12.95
N GLU A 216 8.85 -10.62 -12.73
CA GLU A 216 8.24 -11.96 -12.89
C GLU A 216 8.31 -12.49 -14.34
N ARG A 217 8.12 -11.61 -15.32
CA ARG A 217 8.18 -11.98 -16.75
C ARG A 217 9.61 -12.20 -17.22
N LEU A 218 10.55 -11.43 -16.69
CA LEU A 218 11.98 -11.56 -16.98
C LEU A 218 12.49 -12.93 -16.51
N GLU A 219 12.00 -13.42 -15.38
CA GLU A 219 12.37 -14.76 -14.92
C GLU A 219 11.96 -15.86 -15.92
N MET A 220 10.86 -15.66 -16.64
CA MET A 220 10.39 -16.64 -17.65
C MET A 220 11.29 -16.70 -18.89
N ILE A 221 12.15 -15.71 -19.13
CA ILE A 221 13.08 -15.70 -20.27
C ILE A 221 14.06 -16.88 -20.18
N LYS A 222 14.36 -17.40 -18.98
CA LYS A 222 15.18 -18.60 -18.81
C LYS A 222 14.64 -19.82 -19.56
N ASN A 223 13.33 -19.84 -19.83
CA ASN A 223 12.65 -20.93 -20.54
C ASN A 223 12.66 -20.75 -22.07
N LEU A 224 13.13 -19.61 -22.58
CA LEU A 224 13.10 -19.32 -24.02
C LEU A 224 13.95 -20.31 -24.82
N TRP A 225 15.16 -20.59 -24.35
CA TRP A 225 16.05 -21.54 -25.03
C TRP A 225 15.47 -22.96 -25.10
N PRO A 226 15.00 -23.56 -23.98
CA PRO A 226 14.28 -24.84 -24.02
C PRO A 226 13.09 -24.85 -24.99
N ILE A 227 12.30 -23.79 -25.03
CA ILE A 227 11.14 -23.68 -25.95
C ILE A 227 11.61 -23.67 -27.41
N VAL A 228 12.63 -22.87 -27.75
CA VAL A 228 13.17 -22.82 -29.11
C VAL A 228 13.71 -24.18 -29.53
N GLN A 229 14.47 -24.86 -28.66
CA GLN A 229 14.98 -26.20 -28.93
C GLN A 229 13.85 -27.22 -29.14
N PHE A 230 12.79 -27.14 -28.33
CA PHE A 230 11.62 -28.00 -28.47
C PHE A 230 10.93 -27.78 -29.83
N VAL A 231 10.68 -26.53 -30.20
CA VAL A 231 10.05 -26.16 -31.49
C VAL A 231 10.92 -26.61 -32.67
N GLN A 232 12.24 -26.42 -32.58
CA GLN A 232 13.18 -26.90 -33.61
C GLN A 232 13.16 -28.42 -33.76
N THR A 233 13.17 -29.14 -32.63
CA THR A 233 13.10 -30.60 -32.62
C THR A 233 11.78 -31.08 -33.24
N LEU A 234 10.66 -30.50 -32.81
CA LEU A 234 9.34 -30.83 -33.31
C LEU A 234 9.23 -30.57 -34.81
N SER A 235 9.70 -29.40 -35.27
CA SER A 235 9.77 -29.05 -36.68
C SER A 235 10.62 -30.06 -37.47
N SER A 236 11.82 -30.40 -36.99
CA SER A 236 12.69 -31.37 -37.70
C SER A 236 12.06 -32.77 -37.84
N ARG A 237 11.18 -33.16 -36.92
CA ARG A 237 10.56 -34.49 -36.89
C ARG A 237 9.18 -34.54 -37.57
N LEU A 238 8.43 -33.44 -37.54
CA LEU A 238 7.04 -33.39 -38.00
C LEU A 238 6.83 -32.54 -39.26
N SER A 239 7.85 -31.83 -39.76
CA SER A 239 7.73 -31.04 -41.01
C SER A 239 7.68 -31.90 -42.28
N TYR A 240 7.71 -33.22 -42.17
CA TYR A 240 7.44 -34.11 -43.30
C TYR A 240 5.93 -34.05 -43.61
N ARG A 241 5.53 -33.14 -44.49
CA ARG A 241 4.24 -33.20 -45.19
C ARG A 241 4.38 -34.14 -46.39
N ILE A 242 3.48 -35.13 -46.46
CA ILE A 242 3.20 -35.96 -47.64
C ILE A 242 2.73 -35.06 -48.79
#